data_AF-A0A7W0SZZ8-F1
#
_entry.id   AF-A0A7W0SZZ8-F1
#
_cell.length_a   1.000
_cell.length_b   1.000
_cell.length_c   1.000
_cell.angle_alpha   90.00
_cell.angle_beta   90.00
_cell.angle_gamma   90.00
#
_symmetry.space_group_name_H-M   'P 1'
#
loop_
_entity.id
_entity.type
_entity.pdbx_description
1 polymer ?
#
loop_
_entity_poly.entity_id
_entity_poly.type
_entity_poly.pdbx_seq_one_letter_code
_entity_poly.pdbx_strand_id
1 'polypeptide(L)'
;MKRVWLVLPDQLSIRMFFDAGIVDGLGERLGDRLAAVFLVSREEAAEWSARLGDIPVFFGDELTAAPGNRVASRLDARLDRRIGYHPLAIRLNHRHGFHLERMQPGHPNWMLDSDREGPLPRWGFLERAMQGWHFSGHRHIPPRLLETMRRECSALVLSNVQPRNAVPFLIAARRLRLPVIAHVASWDHTVGKGVISPHCDLYIVQNQVMEDDLSRYHDIGSERVRVTGWPQTDLFQRRRPRAAYDALLRRYGLDPSHPLVLVMGNTPTNTPYEGRFVERILSW
;
A
#
# COMPACT_ATOMS: atom_id res chain seq x y z
N MET A 1 -25.10 8.56 -10.41
CA MET A 1 -25.01 7.23 -9.77
C MET A 1 -23.73 7.16 -8.95
N LYS A 2 -23.74 6.56 -7.74
CA LYS A 2 -22.52 6.37 -6.94
C LYS A 2 -21.76 5.13 -7.43
N ARG A 3 -20.44 5.17 -7.30
CA ARG A 3 -19.49 4.16 -7.80
C ARG A 3 -18.67 3.56 -6.67
N VAL A 4 -18.19 2.34 -6.85
CA VAL A 4 -17.13 1.75 -6.04
C VAL A 4 -15.82 2.36 -6.49
N TRP A 5 -15.05 2.93 -5.56
CA TRP A 5 -13.75 3.52 -5.85
C TRP A 5 -12.65 2.50 -5.59
N LEU A 6 -11.96 2.08 -6.65
CA LEU A 6 -10.71 1.34 -6.57
C LEU A 6 -9.57 2.34 -6.34
N VAL A 7 -9.09 2.40 -5.11
CA VAL A 7 -8.01 3.30 -4.68
C VAL A 7 -6.67 2.61 -4.85
N LEU A 8 -5.78 3.29 -5.56
CA LEU A 8 -4.53 2.78 -6.11
C LEU A 8 -3.36 3.64 -5.60
N PRO A 9 -2.78 3.32 -4.43
CA PRO A 9 -1.94 4.26 -3.69
C PRO A 9 -0.44 4.19 -4.02
N ASP A 10 0.03 3.09 -4.61
CA ASP A 10 1.45 2.85 -4.90
C ASP A 10 1.64 1.97 -6.14
N GLN A 11 2.80 2.10 -6.81
CA GLN A 11 3.11 1.41 -8.07
C GLN A 11 3.09 -0.11 -7.97
N LEU A 12 3.56 -0.69 -6.86
CA LEU A 12 3.66 -2.12 -6.71
C LEU A 12 2.26 -2.76 -6.66
N SER A 13 1.37 -2.20 -5.82
CA SER A 13 0.01 -2.71 -5.70
C SER A 13 -0.84 -2.43 -6.93
N ILE A 14 -0.61 -1.30 -7.61
CA ILE A 14 -1.22 -1.01 -8.93
C ILE A 14 -0.87 -2.12 -9.90
N ARG A 15 0.43 -2.33 -10.14
CA ARG A 15 0.90 -3.33 -11.08
C ARG A 15 0.32 -4.71 -10.77
N MET A 16 0.34 -5.12 -9.51
CA MET A 16 -0.22 -6.40 -9.09
C MET A 16 -1.72 -6.49 -9.40
N PHE A 17 -2.53 -5.47 -9.11
CA PHE A 17 -3.96 -5.50 -9.39
C PHE A 17 -4.28 -5.57 -10.89
N PHE A 18 -3.57 -4.80 -11.70
CA PHE A 18 -3.75 -4.79 -13.16
C PHE A 18 -3.22 -6.08 -13.78
N ASP A 19 -1.99 -6.45 -13.47
CA ASP A 19 -1.36 -7.60 -14.10
C ASP A 19 -2.00 -8.90 -13.63
N ALA A 20 -2.46 -9.03 -12.39
CA ALA A 20 -3.19 -10.23 -11.94
C ALA A 20 -4.64 -10.32 -12.51
N GLY A 21 -5.13 -9.30 -13.21
CA GLY A 21 -6.49 -9.29 -13.78
C GLY A 21 -7.60 -8.96 -12.76
N ILE A 22 -7.23 -8.43 -11.58
CA ILE A 22 -8.21 -8.00 -10.57
C ILE A 22 -9.00 -6.80 -11.08
N VAL A 23 -8.34 -5.85 -11.74
CA VAL A 23 -9.00 -4.67 -12.32
C VAL A 23 -10.03 -5.09 -13.38
N ASP A 24 -9.65 -5.98 -14.29
CA ASP A 24 -10.54 -6.50 -15.33
C ASP A 24 -11.75 -7.20 -14.71
N GLY A 25 -11.51 -8.10 -13.75
CA GLY A 25 -12.58 -8.82 -13.05
C GLY A 25 -13.48 -7.94 -12.18
N LEU A 26 -13.00 -6.77 -11.72
CA LEU A 26 -13.83 -5.75 -11.09
C LEU A 26 -14.65 -4.99 -12.14
N GLY A 27 -14.04 -4.63 -13.28
CA GLY A 27 -14.69 -3.97 -14.39
C GLY A 27 -15.85 -4.80 -14.95
N GLU A 28 -15.64 -6.10 -15.18
CA GLU A 28 -16.67 -7.03 -15.65
C GLU A 28 -17.86 -7.14 -14.69
N ARG A 29 -17.60 -7.14 -13.37
CA ARG A 29 -18.64 -7.32 -12.34
C ARG A 29 -19.39 -6.03 -11.98
N LEU A 30 -18.70 -4.90 -12.03
CA LEU A 30 -19.24 -3.61 -11.57
C LEU A 30 -19.66 -2.70 -12.72
N GLY A 31 -19.08 -2.86 -13.90
CA GLY A 31 -19.37 -2.04 -15.08
C GLY A 31 -19.18 -0.55 -14.80
N ASP A 32 -20.20 0.24 -15.14
CA ASP A 32 -20.27 1.69 -14.95
C ASP A 32 -20.28 2.14 -13.47
N ARG A 33 -20.41 1.19 -12.53
CA ARG A 33 -20.29 1.41 -11.09
C ARG A 33 -18.84 1.37 -10.60
N LEU A 34 -17.84 1.09 -11.42
CA LEU A 34 -16.43 1.17 -11.02
C LEU A 34 -15.84 2.55 -11.35
N ALA A 35 -14.97 3.05 -10.48
CA ALA A 35 -14.07 4.17 -10.79
C ALA A 35 -12.69 3.89 -10.18
N ALA A 36 -11.63 4.36 -10.83
CA ALA A 36 -10.26 4.26 -10.34
C ALA A 36 -9.79 5.57 -9.72
N VAL A 37 -9.02 5.49 -8.64
CA VAL A 37 -8.45 6.64 -7.95
C VAL A 37 -6.96 6.43 -7.75
N PHE A 38 -6.13 7.09 -8.55
CA PHE A 38 -4.67 7.00 -8.43
C PHE A 38 -4.14 8.00 -7.41
N LEU A 39 -3.35 7.53 -6.44
CA LEU A 39 -2.66 8.40 -5.46
C LEU A 39 -1.16 8.53 -5.71
N VAL A 40 -0.69 7.97 -6.83
CA VAL A 40 0.64 8.16 -7.41
C VAL A 40 0.63 9.39 -8.33
N SER A 41 1.80 9.82 -8.80
CA SER A 41 1.87 10.92 -9.77
C SER A 41 1.18 10.55 -11.09
N ARG A 42 0.82 11.56 -11.89
CA ARG A 42 0.17 11.35 -13.20
C ARG A 42 1.07 10.59 -14.17
N GLU A 43 2.36 10.87 -14.12
CA GLU A 43 3.36 10.17 -14.92
C GLU A 43 3.38 8.68 -14.57
N GLU A 44 3.49 8.37 -13.28
CA GLU A 44 3.43 7.00 -12.75
C GLU A 44 2.08 6.31 -13.02
N ALA A 45 0.98 7.05 -13.12
CA ALA A 45 -0.34 6.51 -13.41
C ALA A 45 -0.63 6.33 -14.91
N ALA A 46 0.13 6.96 -15.80
CA ALA A 46 -0.24 7.12 -17.22
C ALA A 46 -0.42 5.78 -17.95
N GLU A 47 0.50 4.84 -17.74
CA GLU A 47 0.40 3.50 -18.34
C GLU A 47 -0.86 2.76 -17.87
N TRP A 48 -1.16 2.85 -16.58
CA TRP A 48 -2.26 2.13 -15.95
C TRP A 48 -3.62 2.75 -16.28
N SER A 49 -3.70 4.08 -16.32
CA SER A 49 -4.93 4.78 -16.68
C SER A 49 -5.31 4.54 -18.14
N ALA A 50 -4.34 4.41 -19.04
CA ALA A 50 -4.59 4.04 -20.44
C ALA A 50 -5.23 2.65 -20.59
N ARG A 51 -4.99 1.74 -19.64
CA ARG A 51 -5.56 0.38 -19.62
C ARG A 51 -6.98 0.31 -19.09
N LEU A 52 -7.51 1.39 -18.51
CA LEU A 52 -8.83 1.41 -17.85
C LEU A 52 -10.01 1.62 -18.82
N GLY A 53 -9.75 1.95 -20.09
CA GLY A 53 -10.79 2.21 -21.08
C GLY A 53 -11.75 3.30 -20.61
N ASP A 54 -13.05 2.97 -20.52
CA ASP A 54 -14.11 3.91 -20.13
C ASP A 54 -14.30 4.05 -18.61
N ILE A 55 -13.53 3.33 -17.78
CA ILE A 55 -13.64 3.43 -16.32
C ILE A 55 -13.22 4.85 -15.89
N PRO A 56 -14.08 5.62 -15.21
CA PRO A 56 -13.75 6.96 -14.74
C PRO A 56 -12.51 6.97 -13.84
N VAL A 57 -11.61 7.94 -14.08
CA VAL A 57 -10.36 8.10 -13.35
C VAL A 57 -10.36 9.39 -12.55
N PHE A 58 -10.01 9.28 -11.27
CA PHE A 58 -9.72 10.41 -10.39
C PHE A 58 -8.26 10.39 -9.97
N PHE A 59 -7.71 11.57 -9.70
CA PHE A 59 -6.35 11.72 -9.15
C PHE A 59 -6.40 12.27 -7.73
N GLY A 60 -5.63 11.64 -6.84
CA GLY A 60 -5.60 11.95 -5.41
C GLY A 60 -5.10 13.37 -5.13
N ASP A 61 -4.19 13.89 -5.96
CA ASP A 61 -3.69 15.27 -5.86
C ASP A 61 -4.84 16.28 -6.02
N GLU A 62 -5.71 16.12 -7.03
CA GLU A 62 -6.87 17.00 -7.23
C GLU A 62 -7.86 16.93 -6.09
N LEU A 63 -8.14 15.72 -5.60
CA LEU A 63 -9.08 15.50 -4.50
C LEU A 63 -8.56 16.08 -3.18
N THR A 64 -7.24 16.13 -2.99
CA THR A 64 -6.60 16.61 -1.77
C THR A 64 -6.05 18.04 -1.84
N ALA A 65 -6.00 18.66 -3.03
CA ALA A 65 -5.43 19.99 -3.27
C ALA A 65 -6.25 21.17 -2.72
N ALA A 66 -7.48 20.97 -2.23
CA ALA A 66 -8.38 22.08 -1.93
C ALA A 66 -7.97 22.92 -0.70
N PRO A 67 -8.13 24.26 -0.76
CA PRO A 67 -7.90 25.14 0.38
C PRO A 67 -9.05 24.99 1.38
N GLY A 68 -8.95 23.98 2.25
CA GLY A 68 -9.78 23.90 3.44
C GLY A 68 -9.36 24.90 4.52
N ASN A 69 -9.87 24.71 5.74
CA ASN A 69 -9.39 25.45 6.90
C ASN A 69 -7.89 25.21 7.11
N ARG A 70 -7.06 26.18 6.69
CA ARG A 70 -5.59 26.11 6.74
C ARG A 70 -5.07 25.88 8.16
N VAL A 71 -5.76 26.42 9.18
CA VAL A 71 -5.38 26.23 10.58
C VAL A 71 -5.60 24.79 11.00
N ALA A 72 -6.80 24.24 10.75
CA ALA A 72 -7.12 22.85 11.07
C ALA A 72 -6.19 21.86 10.34
N SER A 73 -5.92 22.11 9.05
CA SER A 73 -4.99 21.31 8.25
C SER A 73 -3.56 21.33 8.82
N ARG A 74 -3.04 22.51 9.18
CA ARG A 74 -1.71 22.66 9.79
C ARG A 74 -1.61 22.01 11.17
N LEU A 75 -2.66 22.15 12.00
CA LEU A 75 -2.72 21.51 13.31
C LEU A 75 -2.74 19.99 13.18
N ASP A 76 -3.59 19.44 12.32
CA ASP A 76 -3.65 18.00 12.06
C ASP A 76 -2.31 17.46 11.53
N ALA A 77 -1.70 18.15 10.56
CA ALA A 77 -0.38 17.77 10.03
C ALA A 77 0.73 17.83 11.09
N ARG A 78 0.68 18.82 12.00
CA ARG A 78 1.64 18.94 13.11
C ARG A 78 1.46 17.81 14.13
N LEU A 79 0.21 17.45 14.43
CA LEU A 79 -0.10 16.30 15.29
C LEU A 79 0.33 14.99 14.62
N ASP A 80 0.06 14.81 13.32
CA ASP A 80 0.42 13.60 12.57
C ASP A 80 1.91 13.31 12.59
N ARG A 81 2.74 14.37 12.51
CA ARG A 81 4.20 14.25 12.65
C ARG A 81 4.65 13.79 14.03
N ARG A 82 3.90 14.10 15.10
CA ARG A 82 4.28 13.79 16.48
C ARG A 82 3.67 12.51 17.01
N ILE A 83 2.46 12.17 16.57
CA ILE A 83 1.69 11.05 17.12
C ILE A 83 0.96 10.21 16.06
N GLY A 84 1.16 10.49 14.78
CA GLY A 84 0.49 9.80 13.68
C GLY A 84 1.34 8.70 13.06
N TYR A 85 1.39 8.69 11.74
CA TYR A 85 1.88 7.57 10.93
C TYR A 85 3.29 7.06 11.32
N HIS A 86 4.32 7.92 11.27
CA HIS A 86 5.69 7.48 11.56
C HIS A 86 5.91 7.12 13.03
N PRO A 87 5.48 7.93 14.02
CA PRO A 87 5.54 7.56 15.44
C PRO A 87 4.89 6.21 15.74
N LEU A 88 3.70 5.96 15.19
CA LEU A 88 3.01 4.68 15.38
C LEU A 88 3.78 3.52 14.75
N ALA A 89 4.44 3.73 13.60
CA ALA A 89 5.23 2.69 12.98
C ALA A 89 6.48 2.30 13.78
N ILE A 90 7.24 3.28 14.27
CA ILE A 90 8.42 3.02 15.10
C ILE A 90 8.02 2.39 16.45
N ARG A 91 6.91 2.83 17.04
CA ARG A 91 6.43 2.24 18.31
C ARG A 91 5.94 0.82 18.15
N LEU A 92 5.29 0.48 17.04
CA LEU A 92 4.91 -0.89 16.73
C LEU A 92 6.16 -1.80 16.70
N ASN A 93 7.24 -1.32 16.09
CA ASN A 93 8.53 -2.02 16.06
C ASN A 93 9.07 -2.25 17.48
N HIS A 94 9.13 -1.20 18.31
CA HIS A 94 9.59 -1.34 19.69
C HIS A 94 8.72 -2.28 20.54
N ARG A 95 7.40 -2.21 20.39
CA ARG A 95 6.46 -3.01 21.17
C ARG A 95 6.56 -4.50 20.89
N HIS A 96 6.78 -4.87 19.62
CA HIS A 96 6.75 -6.27 19.19
C HIS A 96 8.11 -6.83 18.81
N GLY A 97 9.17 -6.05 18.97
CA GLY A 97 10.54 -6.49 18.71
C GLY A 97 10.91 -6.54 17.23
N PHE A 98 10.17 -5.85 16.36
CA PHE A 98 10.49 -5.81 14.93
C PHE A 98 11.66 -4.87 14.67
N HIS A 99 12.58 -5.28 13.79
CA HIS A 99 13.68 -4.47 13.29
C HIS A 99 14.59 -3.82 14.36
N LEU A 100 14.55 -4.25 15.62
CA LEU A 100 15.28 -3.59 16.72
C LEU A 100 16.78 -3.46 16.44
N GLU A 101 17.38 -4.46 15.80
CA GLU A 101 18.81 -4.49 15.45
C GLU A 101 19.18 -3.56 14.29
N ARG A 102 18.18 -3.11 13.52
CA ARG A 102 18.36 -2.27 12.32
C ARG A 102 17.95 -0.81 12.55
N MET A 103 17.13 -0.55 13.56
CA MET A 103 16.65 0.78 13.85
C MET A 103 17.76 1.63 14.47
N GLN A 104 17.93 2.85 13.96
CA GLN A 104 18.89 3.81 14.49
C GLN A 104 18.43 5.25 14.22
N PRO A 105 18.88 6.23 15.03
CA PRO A 105 18.62 7.65 14.78
C PRO A 105 19.10 8.08 13.39
N GLY A 106 18.30 8.87 12.67
CA GLY A 106 18.66 9.42 11.36
C GLY A 106 18.78 8.40 10.22
N HIS A 107 18.22 7.19 10.38
CA HIS A 107 18.31 6.15 9.35
C HIS A 107 17.66 6.60 8.01
N PRO A 108 18.29 6.37 6.85
CA PRO A 108 17.78 6.86 5.55
C PRO A 108 16.41 6.25 5.16
N ASN A 109 16.18 4.98 5.50
CA ASN A 109 14.84 4.39 5.47
C ASN A 109 14.06 4.89 6.70
N TRP A 110 13.03 5.70 6.47
CA TRP A 110 12.18 6.28 7.51
C TRP A 110 11.56 5.24 8.46
N MET A 111 11.35 4.01 8.01
CA MET A 111 10.77 2.95 8.84
C MET A 111 11.72 2.46 9.93
N LEU A 112 13.01 2.69 9.72
CA LEU A 112 14.09 2.26 10.60
C LEU A 112 14.68 3.46 11.36
N ASP A 113 14.13 4.65 11.16
CA ASP A 113 14.59 5.90 11.75
C ASP A 113 13.95 6.10 13.13
N SER A 114 14.68 5.76 14.19
CA SER A 114 14.15 5.82 15.55
C SER A 114 13.86 7.25 16.02
N ASP A 115 14.40 8.28 15.37
CA ASP A 115 14.08 9.69 15.68
C ASP A 115 12.61 10.03 15.38
N ARG A 116 11.92 9.18 14.62
CA ARG A 116 10.51 9.35 14.28
C ARG A 116 9.56 8.77 15.33
N GLU A 117 10.04 8.21 16.44
CA GLU A 117 9.21 7.64 17.51
C GLU A 117 8.23 8.66 18.13
N GLY A 118 8.54 9.95 18.04
CA GLY A 118 7.74 11.02 18.63
C GLY A 118 7.93 11.15 20.14
N PRO A 119 7.34 12.19 20.76
CA PRO A 119 7.77 12.67 22.08
C PRO A 119 7.07 11.98 23.28
N LEU A 120 6.11 11.09 23.06
CA LEU A 120 5.30 10.50 24.13
C LEU A 120 5.98 9.26 24.75
N PRO A 121 5.72 8.90 26.02
CA PRO A 121 6.22 7.64 26.56
C PRO A 121 5.57 6.43 25.86
N ARG A 122 6.24 5.27 25.86
CA ARG A 122 5.79 4.01 25.22
C ARG A 122 4.71 3.26 26.02
N TRP A 123 3.74 3.99 26.54
CA TRP A 123 2.65 3.40 27.31
C TRP A 123 1.58 2.86 26.38
N GLY A 124 1.17 1.60 26.56
CA GLY A 124 0.21 0.95 25.65
C GLY A 124 -1.11 1.70 25.49
N PHE A 125 -1.61 2.37 26.54
CA PHE A 125 -2.84 3.17 26.44
C PHE A 125 -2.65 4.45 25.61
N LEU A 126 -1.48 5.09 25.67
CA LEU A 126 -1.19 6.27 24.86
C LEU A 126 -1.10 5.88 23.39
N GLU A 127 -0.42 4.78 23.08
CA GLU A 127 -0.30 4.29 21.72
C GLU A 127 -1.66 3.89 21.12
N ARG A 128 -2.55 3.27 21.92
CA ARG A 128 -3.95 3.05 21.50
C ARG A 128 -4.69 4.37 21.25
N ALA A 129 -4.49 5.39 22.10
CA ALA A 129 -5.09 6.71 21.89
C ALA A 129 -4.53 7.41 20.64
N MET A 130 -3.23 7.28 20.38
CA MET A 130 -2.56 7.78 19.18
C MET A 130 -3.13 7.12 17.92
N GLN A 131 -3.28 5.79 17.91
CA GLN A 131 -3.88 5.04 16.79
C GLN A 131 -5.35 5.42 16.60
N GLY A 132 -6.10 5.51 17.70
CA GLY A 132 -7.50 5.95 17.70
C GLY A 132 -7.67 7.35 17.12
N TRP A 133 -6.76 8.28 17.46
CA TRP A 133 -6.69 9.61 16.83
C TRP A 133 -6.29 9.51 15.35
N HIS A 134 -5.24 8.75 15.01
CA HIS A 134 -4.68 8.67 13.66
C HIS A 134 -5.69 8.18 12.62
N PHE A 135 -6.57 7.24 13.00
CA PHE A 135 -7.66 6.73 12.17
C PHE A 135 -9.04 7.32 12.55
N SER A 136 -9.07 8.38 13.36
CA SER A 136 -10.30 9.00 13.83
C SER A 136 -11.05 9.68 12.69
N GLY A 137 -12.37 9.47 12.64
CA GLY A 137 -13.27 10.26 11.79
C GLY A 137 -13.30 11.76 12.14
N HIS A 138 -12.59 12.24 13.16
CA HIS A 138 -12.51 13.66 13.50
C HIS A 138 -11.28 14.38 12.91
N ARG A 139 -10.32 13.65 12.32
CA ARG A 139 -9.13 14.24 11.71
C ARG A 139 -9.42 15.17 10.55
N HIS A 140 -8.54 16.13 10.28
CA HIS A 140 -8.74 16.98 9.11
C HIS A 140 -8.75 16.16 7.82
N ILE A 141 -9.73 16.41 6.94
CA ILE A 141 -9.80 15.85 5.59
C ILE A 141 -10.00 17.02 4.62
N PRO A 142 -9.33 17.03 3.46
CA PRO A 142 -9.61 17.98 2.41
C PRO A 142 -11.12 18.02 2.07
N PRO A 143 -11.78 19.20 2.10
CA PRO A 143 -13.23 19.29 1.85
C PRO A 143 -13.64 18.70 0.51
N ARG A 144 -12.85 18.95 -0.55
CA ARG A 144 -13.09 18.41 -1.89
C ARG A 144 -13.10 16.88 -1.93
N LEU A 145 -12.18 16.22 -1.22
CA LEU A 145 -12.18 14.76 -1.09
C LEU A 145 -13.50 14.29 -0.46
N LEU A 146 -13.87 14.86 0.69
CA LEU A 146 -15.07 14.45 1.42
C LEU A 146 -16.36 14.70 0.62
N GLU A 147 -16.48 15.85 -0.04
CA GLU A 147 -17.64 16.22 -0.86
C GLU A 147 -17.78 15.35 -2.10
N THR A 148 -16.67 15.10 -2.80
CA THR A 148 -16.66 14.25 -4.00
C THR A 148 -17.01 12.81 -3.61
N MET A 149 -16.41 12.26 -2.54
CA MET A 149 -16.78 10.94 -2.05
C MET A 149 -18.24 10.86 -1.61
N ARG A 150 -18.78 11.89 -0.95
CA ARG A 150 -20.20 11.93 -0.56
C ARG A 150 -21.13 11.85 -1.77
N ARG A 151 -20.78 12.55 -2.86
CA ARG A 151 -21.58 12.62 -4.09
C ARG A 151 -21.44 11.35 -4.95
N GLU A 152 -20.22 10.82 -5.05
CA GLU A 152 -19.87 9.87 -6.12
C GLU A 152 -19.40 8.50 -5.63
N CYS A 153 -19.03 8.35 -4.35
CA CYS A 153 -18.49 7.10 -3.82
C CYS A 153 -19.57 6.33 -3.03
N SER A 154 -19.63 5.01 -3.25
CA SER A 154 -20.52 4.06 -2.57
C SER A 154 -19.77 3.03 -1.72
N ALA A 155 -18.52 2.70 -2.06
CA ALA A 155 -17.62 1.82 -1.31
C ALA A 155 -16.18 2.05 -1.79
N LEU A 156 -15.19 1.64 -0.98
CA LEU A 156 -13.77 1.67 -1.34
C LEU A 156 -13.21 0.26 -1.43
N VAL A 157 -12.38 0.05 -2.45
CA VAL A 157 -11.46 -1.09 -2.54
C VAL A 157 -10.05 -0.51 -2.61
N LEU A 158 -9.18 -0.82 -1.65
CA LEU A 158 -7.79 -0.37 -1.67
C LEU A 158 -6.89 -1.49 -2.16
N SER A 159 -6.05 -1.22 -3.17
CA SER A 159 -5.03 -2.20 -3.60
C SER A 159 -3.90 -2.39 -2.58
N ASN A 160 -3.72 -1.41 -1.70
CA ASN A 160 -2.84 -1.49 -0.54
C ASN A 160 -3.34 -0.56 0.57
N VAL A 161 -3.52 -1.07 1.78
CA VAL A 161 -3.99 -0.27 2.92
C VAL A 161 -2.87 0.48 3.66
N GLN A 162 -1.62 0.02 3.51
CA GLN A 162 -0.47 0.52 4.27
C GLN A 162 -0.04 1.97 3.96
N PRO A 163 -0.06 2.45 2.70
CA PRO A 163 0.53 3.73 2.36
C PRO A 163 -0.14 4.92 3.06
N ARG A 164 0.68 5.85 3.57
CA ARG A 164 0.20 7.06 4.28
C ARG A 164 -0.77 7.91 3.45
N ASN A 165 -0.60 7.95 2.13
CA ASN A 165 -1.48 8.69 1.23
C ASN A 165 -2.90 8.08 1.12
N ALA A 166 -3.10 6.83 1.53
CA ALA A 166 -4.43 6.21 1.62
C ALA A 166 -5.22 6.65 2.87
N VAL A 167 -4.54 7.13 3.92
CA VAL A 167 -5.16 7.49 5.21
C VAL A 167 -6.31 8.51 5.07
N PRO A 168 -6.18 9.62 4.31
CA PRO A 168 -7.30 10.55 4.09
C PRO A 168 -8.56 9.89 3.51
N PHE A 169 -8.41 8.90 2.63
CA PHE A 169 -9.51 8.17 2.01
C PHE A 169 -10.18 7.23 3.02
N LEU A 170 -9.40 6.53 3.85
CA LEU A 170 -9.91 5.69 4.94
C LEU A 170 -10.71 6.51 5.97
N ILE A 171 -10.18 7.68 6.37
CA ILE A 171 -10.87 8.59 7.29
C ILE A 171 -12.15 9.14 6.66
N ALA A 172 -12.14 9.47 5.36
CA ALA A 172 -13.31 9.97 4.65
C ALA A 172 -14.39 8.89 4.54
N ALA A 173 -14.01 7.65 4.19
CA ALA A 173 -14.90 6.51 4.18
C ALA A 173 -15.54 6.27 5.55
N ARG A 174 -14.74 6.33 6.63
CA ARG A 174 -15.24 6.22 8.01
C ARG A 174 -16.25 7.30 8.37
N ARG A 175 -16.01 8.57 8.00
CA ARG A 175 -16.96 9.68 8.22
C ARG A 175 -18.28 9.48 7.50
N LEU A 176 -18.20 8.97 6.28
CA LEU A 176 -19.34 8.76 5.41
C LEU A 176 -20.01 7.40 5.64
N ARG A 177 -19.46 6.56 6.53
CA ARG A 177 -19.89 5.18 6.78
C ARG A 177 -19.95 4.35 5.49
N LEU A 178 -18.97 4.53 4.62
CA LEU A 178 -18.82 3.75 3.39
C LEU A 178 -18.15 2.41 3.69
N PRO A 179 -18.60 1.31 3.06
CA PRO A 179 -17.89 0.04 3.12
C PRO A 179 -16.48 0.14 2.55
N VAL A 180 -15.52 -0.55 3.19
CA VAL A 180 -14.10 -0.55 2.83
C VAL A 180 -13.56 -1.98 2.78
N ILE A 181 -13.06 -2.37 1.61
CA ILE A 181 -12.27 -3.59 1.42
C ILE A 181 -10.80 -3.16 1.24
N ALA A 182 -9.92 -3.77 2.03
CA ALA A 182 -8.51 -3.42 2.09
C ALA A 182 -7.64 -4.63 1.73
N HIS A 183 -6.83 -4.51 0.68
CA HIS A 183 -5.78 -5.49 0.41
C HIS A 183 -4.51 -5.14 1.21
N VAL A 184 -3.95 -6.12 1.91
CA VAL A 184 -2.64 -5.99 2.57
C VAL A 184 -1.58 -6.50 1.60
N ALA A 185 -0.94 -5.58 0.87
CA ALA A 185 -0.22 -5.94 -0.35
C ALA A 185 1.10 -6.71 -0.17
N SER A 186 1.62 -6.82 1.05
CA SER A 186 2.86 -7.53 1.33
C SER A 186 2.82 -8.16 2.71
N TRP A 187 3.46 -9.32 2.84
CA TRP A 187 3.64 -10.04 4.10
C TRP A 187 4.32 -9.22 5.18
N ASP A 188 5.23 -8.31 4.82
CA ASP A 188 5.92 -7.45 5.79
C ASP A 188 5.06 -6.26 6.24
N HIS A 189 3.90 -6.01 5.63
CA HIS A 189 2.99 -4.94 6.06
C HIS A 189 2.41 -5.19 7.45
N THR A 190 2.12 -6.45 7.77
CA THR A 190 1.60 -6.83 9.09
C THR A 190 2.67 -6.75 10.17
N VAL A 191 3.96 -6.75 9.79
CA VAL A 191 5.12 -6.77 10.69
C VAL A 191 6.13 -5.66 10.36
N GLY A 192 6.00 -4.55 11.07
CA GLY A 192 7.04 -3.52 11.13
C GLY A 192 7.03 -2.45 10.04
N LYS A 193 5.98 -2.40 9.22
CA LYS A 193 5.73 -1.31 8.24
C LYS A 193 4.85 -0.19 8.76
N GLY A 194 4.28 -0.34 9.95
CA GLY A 194 3.35 0.61 10.55
C GLY A 194 2.00 -0.01 10.87
N VAL A 195 1.15 0.76 11.53
CA VAL A 195 -0.19 0.32 11.93
C VAL A 195 -1.12 0.22 10.72
N ILE A 196 -1.92 -0.85 10.67
CA ILE A 196 -2.99 -1.02 9.69
C ILE A 196 -4.28 -0.45 10.29
N SER A 197 -5.09 0.22 9.47
CA SER A 197 -6.37 0.76 9.94
C SER A 197 -7.29 -0.38 10.38
N PRO A 198 -7.79 -0.40 11.63
CA PRO A 198 -8.67 -1.47 12.13
C PRO A 198 -10.14 -1.27 11.73
N HIS A 199 -10.42 -0.32 10.84
CA HIS A 199 -11.77 0.13 10.49
C HIS A 199 -12.24 -0.27 9.09
N CYS A 200 -11.55 -1.22 8.44
CA CYS A 200 -12.05 -1.80 7.20
C CYS A 200 -13.02 -2.94 7.51
N ASP A 201 -13.98 -3.16 6.60
CA ASP A 201 -14.99 -4.21 6.73
C ASP A 201 -14.42 -5.58 6.33
N LEU A 202 -13.46 -5.59 5.39
CA LEU A 202 -12.79 -6.80 4.93
C LEU A 202 -11.32 -6.53 4.61
N TYR A 203 -10.45 -7.44 5.04
CA TYR A 203 -9.03 -7.46 4.75
C TYR A 203 -8.71 -8.67 3.89
N ILE A 204 -8.04 -8.44 2.76
CA ILE A 204 -7.57 -9.49 1.87
C ILE A 204 -6.07 -9.67 2.11
N VAL A 205 -5.67 -10.90 2.45
CA VAL A 205 -4.28 -11.26 2.79
C VAL A 205 -3.83 -12.50 2.03
N GLN A 206 -2.51 -12.74 2.03
CA GLN A 206 -1.91 -13.74 1.14
C GLN A 206 -1.79 -15.13 1.77
N ASN A 207 -1.77 -15.22 3.09
CA ASN A 207 -1.59 -16.48 3.82
C ASN A 207 -2.13 -16.37 5.25
N GLN A 208 -2.19 -17.50 5.94
CA GLN A 208 -2.66 -17.59 7.32
C GLN A 208 -1.79 -16.81 8.31
N VAL A 209 -0.48 -16.73 8.07
CA VAL A 209 0.44 -15.97 8.95
C VAL A 209 0.06 -14.50 8.98
N MET A 210 -0.28 -13.91 7.84
CA MET A 210 -0.75 -12.53 7.78
C MET A 210 -2.09 -12.33 8.49
N GLU A 211 -3.01 -13.30 8.42
CA GLU A 211 -4.25 -13.25 9.19
C GLU A 211 -3.98 -13.25 10.71
N ASP A 212 -3.11 -14.15 11.15
CA ASP A 212 -2.70 -14.26 12.55
C ASP A 212 -1.99 -12.97 13.03
N ASP A 213 -1.13 -12.39 12.19
CA ASP A 213 -0.44 -11.13 12.48
C ASP A 213 -1.42 -9.94 12.59
N LEU A 214 -2.44 -9.89 11.73
CA LEU A 214 -3.48 -8.85 11.80
C LEU A 214 -4.23 -8.92 13.14
N SER A 215 -4.56 -10.13 13.60
CA SER A 215 -5.18 -10.33 14.92
C SER A 215 -4.23 -9.96 16.05
N ARG A 216 -2.95 -10.37 15.94
CA ARG A 216 -1.98 -10.25 17.03
C ARG A 216 -1.44 -8.83 17.22
N TYR A 217 -1.24 -8.10 16.13
CA TYR A 217 -0.51 -6.82 16.15
C TYR A 217 -1.36 -5.61 15.80
N HIS A 218 -2.55 -5.81 15.19
CA HIS A 218 -3.39 -4.71 14.69
C HIS A 218 -4.83 -4.73 15.23
N ASP A 219 -5.14 -5.64 16.15
CA ASP A 219 -6.48 -5.82 16.74
C ASP A 219 -7.58 -6.04 15.67
N ILE A 220 -7.26 -6.76 14.59
CA ILE A 220 -8.19 -7.09 13.49
C ILE A 220 -8.57 -8.58 13.59
N GLY A 221 -9.81 -8.85 13.93
CA GLY A 221 -10.34 -10.21 14.05
C GLY A 221 -10.45 -10.95 12.71
N SER A 222 -10.23 -12.27 12.76
CA SER A 222 -10.24 -13.18 11.60
C SER A 222 -11.57 -13.20 10.86
N GLU A 223 -12.69 -12.86 11.50
CA GLU A 223 -13.99 -12.78 10.86
C GLU A 223 -14.02 -11.78 9.70
N ARG A 224 -13.17 -10.75 9.77
CA ARG A 224 -12.97 -9.72 8.74
C ARG A 224 -11.79 -9.99 7.82
N VAL A 225 -11.10 -11.12 7.92
CA VAL A 225 -9.94 -11.44 7.08
C VAL A 225 -10.30 -12.54 6.09
N ARG A 226 -9.81 -12.43 4.85
CA ARG A 226 -9.91 -13.49 3.84
C ARG A 226 -8.53 -13.75 3.27
N VAL A 227 -8.08 -14.99 3.42
CA VAL A 227 -6.84 -15.49 2.85
C VAL A 227 -7.11 -15.91 1.40
N THR A 228 -6.45 -15.27 0.44
CA THR A 228 -6.68 -15.52 -1.00
C THR A 228 -5.46 -16.01 -1.75
N GLY A 229 -4.31 -16.15 -1.09
CA GLY A 229 -3.04 -16.39 -1.78
C GLY A 229 -2.43 -15.10 -2.33
N TRP A 230 -1.37 -15.24 -3.13
CA TRP A 230 -0.60 -14.12 -3.66
C TRP A 230 -1.04 -13.78 -5.09
N PRO A 231 -1.74 -12.66 -5.35
CA PRO A 231 -2.22 -12.35 -6.70
C PRO A 231 -1.11 -12.26 -7.75
N GLN A 232 0.09 -11.84 -7.34
CA GLN A 232 1.27 -11.82 -8.22
C GLN A 232 1.68 -13.20 -8.74
N THR A 233 1.29 -14.29 -8.06
CA THR A 233 1.60 -15.65 -8.51
C THR A 233 0.72 -16.12 -9.65
N ASP A 234 -0.45 -15.51 -9.84
CA ASP A 234 -1.37 -15.80 -10.94
C ASP A 234 -0.70 -15.52 -12.30
N LEU A 235 0.29 -14.63 -12.32
CA LEU A 235 1.11 -14.35 -13.52
C LEU A 235 1.88 -15.57 -14.01
N PHE A 236 2.32 -16.46 -13.11
CA PHE A 236 3.07 -17.65 -13.48
C PHE A 236 2.19 -18.76 -14.03
N GLN A 237 0.87 -18.69 -13.83
CA GLN A 237 -0.06 -19.62 -14.47
C GLN A 237 -0.23 -19.31 -15.96
N ARG A 238 0.07 -18.09 -16.39
CA ARG A 238 -0.05 -17.66 -17.79
C ARG A 238 1.11 -18.20 -18.62
N ARG A 239 0.88 -19.30 -19.31
CA ARG A 239 1.83 -19.83 -20.29
C ARG A 239 2.04 -18.82 -21.42
N ARG A 240 3.30 -18.49 -21.69
CA ARG A 240 3.70 -17.66 -22.83
C ARG A 240 4.34 -18.53 -23.91
N PRO A 241 4.14 -18.21 -25.19
CA PRO A 241 4.80 -18.95 -26.27
C PRO A 241 6.32 -18.73 -26.22
N ARG A 242 7.08 -19.75 -26.63
CA ARG A 242 8.56 -19.67 -26.72
C ARG A 242 9.03 -18.44 -27.51
N ALA A 243 8.32 -18.06 -28.56
CA ALA A 243 8.63 -16.88 -29.37
C ALA A 243 8.72 -15.58 -28.55
N ALA A 244 7.91 -15.42 -27.50
CA ALA A 244 7.96 -14.25 -26.63
C ALA A 244 9.24 -14.21 -25.78
N TYR A 245 9.70 -15.38 -25.31
CA TYR A 245 10.99 -15.53 -24.62
C TYR A 245 12.16 -15.22 -25.57
N ASP A 246 12.14 -15.77 -26.78
CA ASP A 246 13.19 -15.53 -27.76
C ASP A 246 13.28 -14.06 -28.17
N ALA A 247 12.13 -13.40 -28.36
CA ALA A 247 12.08 -11.97 -28.67
C ALA A 247 12.63 -11.11 -27.50
N LEU A 248 12.33 -11.50 -26.25
CA LEU A 248 12.86 -10.81 -25.07
C LEU A 248 14.38 -10.90 -25.02
N LEU A 249 14.95 -12.10 -25.21
CA LEU A 249 16.40 -12.29 -25.20
C LEU A 249 17.10 -11.50 -26.31
N ARG A 250 16.58 -11.57 -27.55
CA ARG A 250 17.14 -10.82 -28.67
C ARG A 250 17.10 -9.30 -28.45
N ARG A 251 16.07 -8.79 -27.78
CA ARG A 251 15.97 -7.36 -27.41
C ARG A 251 17.11 -6.90 -26.49
N TYR A 252 17.66 -7.81 -25.68
CA TYR A 252 18.83 -7.56 -24.84
C TYR A 252 20.16 -8.02 -25.47
N GLY A 253 20.15 -8.42 -26.75
CA GLY A 253 21.35 -8.91 -27.44
C GLY A 253 21.80 -10.32 -27.02
N LEU A 254 20.91 -11.11 -26.42
CA LEU A 254 21.20 -12.46 -25.92
C LEU A 254 20.74 -13.53 -26.93
N ASP A 255 21.49 -14.63 -27.03
CA ASP A 255 21.16 -15.78 -27.87
C ASP A 255 20.18 -16.73 -27.15
N PRO A 256 18.96 -16.93 -27.66
CA PRO A 256 17.97 -17.81 -27.04
C PRO A 256 18.26 -19.31 -27.14
N SER A 257 19.32 -19.71 -27.86
CA SER A 257 19.80 -21.10 -27.88
C SER A 257 20.72 -21.43 -26.71
N HIS A 258 21.28 -20.42 -26.02
CA HIS A 258 22.12 -20.62 -24.84
C HIS A 258 21.29 -20.68 -23.54
N PRO A 259 21.76 -21.43 -22.53
CA PRO A 259 21.20 -21.35 -21.19
C PRO A 259 21.28 -19.92 -20.64
N LEU A 260 20.19 -19.43 -20.06
CA LEU A 260 20.13 -18.13 -19.39
C LEU A 260 20.20 -18.33 -17.87
N VAL A 261 21.12 -17.62 -17.22
CA VAL A 261 21.13 -17.45 -15.77
C VAL A 261 20.72 -16.02 -15.44
N LEU A 262 19.61 -15.87 -14.71
CA LEU A 262 19.17 -14.58 -14.17
C LEU A 262 19.52 -14.52 -12.69
N VAL A 263 20.34 -13.54 -12.32
CA VAL A 263 20.65 -13.22 -10.92
C VAL A 263 20.00 -11.87 -10.58
N MET A 264 19.12 -11.86 -9.58
CA MET A 264 18.48 -10.64 -9.09
C MET A 264 18.96 -10.36 -7.67
N GLY A 265 19.71 -9.28 -7.51
CA GLY A 265 20.16 -8.81 -6.19
C GLY A 265 19.13 -7.91 -5.51
N ASN A 266 19.31 -7.71 -4.21
CA ASN A 266 18.66 -6.66 -3.44
C ASN A 266 19.39 -5.32 -3.61
N THR A 267 18.87 -4.28 -2.96
CA THR A 267 19.53 -2.97 -2.96
C THR A 267 20.86 -3.01 -2.19
N PRO A 268 21.87 -2.23 -2.60
CA PRO A 268 23.14 -2.15 -1.87
C PRO A 268 23.00 -1.79 -0.39
N THR A 269 21.91 -1.10 -0.02
CA THR A 269 21.59 -0.78 1.38
C THR A 269 21.22 -2.02 2.19
N ASN A 270 20.55 -3.00 1.59
CA ASN A 270 20.16 -4.24 2.28
C ASN A 270 21.21 -5.35 2.15
N THR A 271 21.88 -5.44 1.00
CA THR A 271 22.85 -6.51 0.67
C THR A 271 24.13 -5.93 0.05
N PRO A 272 24.95 -5.18 0.81
CA PRO A 272 26.08 -4.40 0.26
C PRO A 272 27.15 -5.21 -0.46
N TYR A 273 27.18 -6.54 -0.27
CA TYR A 273 28.19 -7.42 -0.84
C TYR A 273 27.69 -8.36 -1.93
N GLU A 274 26.44 -8.26 -2.38
CA GLU A 274 25.91 -9.13 -3.45
C GLU A 274 26.64 -8.96 -4.79
N GLY A 275 27.23 -7.79 -5.06
CA GLY A 275 28.12 -7.62 -6.22
C GLY A 275 29.26 -8.64 -6.25
N ARG A 276 29.85 -8.94 -5.07
CA ARG A 276 30.92 -9.94 -4.93
C ARG A 276 30.45 -11.35 -5.26
N PHE A 277 29.16 -11.66 -5.01
CA PHE A 277 28.59 -12.95 -5.38
C PHE A 277 28.55 -13.11 -6.91
N VAL A 278 28.11 -12.08 -7.62
CA VAL A 278 28.09 -12.09 -9.09
C VAL A 278 29.50 -12.19 -9.67
N GLU A 279 30.45 -11.39 -9.16
CA GLU A 279 31.87 -11.46 -9.57
C GLU A 279 32.44 -12.88 -9.42
N ARG A 280 32.11 -13.53 -8.31
CA ARG A 280 32.61 -14.87 -7.99
C ARG A 280 32.01 -15.94 -8.88
N ILE A 281 30.74 -15.82 -9.27
CA ILE A 281 30.12 -16.70 -10.29
C ILE A 281 30.81 -16.55 -11.64
N LEU A 282 31.14 -15.33 -12.06
CA LEU A 282 31.79 -15.09 -13.35
C LEU A 282 33.25 -15.57 -13.39
N SER A 283 33.90 -15.64 -12.22
CA SER A 283 35.28 -16.13 -12.10
C SER A 283 35.41 -17.66 -11.97
N TRP A 284 34.30 -18.37 -11.76
CA TRP A 284 34.27 -19.82 -11.52
C TRP A 284 34.19 -20.59 -12.82
#